data_AF-A0AAW1TYD6-F1
#
_entry.id   AF-A0AAW1TYD6-F1
#
_cell.length_a   1.000
_cell.length_b   1.000
_cell.length_c   1.000
_cell.angle_alpha   90.00
_cell.angle_beta   90.00
_cell.angle_gamma   90.00
#
_symmetry.space_group_name_H-M   'P 1'
#
loop_
_entity.id
_entity.type
_entity.pdbx_description
1 polymer ?
#
loop_
_entity_poly.entity_id
_entity_poly.type
_entity_poly.pdbx_seq_one_letter_code
_entity_poly.pdbx_strand_id
1 'polypeptide(L)'
;MVQSQCNMKRPEFLESLGLTMLQGHLDRRSSQPGLPKALKRMLNAPGSSTQGMSPTKKQRCIVCPRSKDIKTLSHCNFCKKPCAKNT
;
A
#
# COMPACT_ATOMS: atom_id res chain seq x y z
N MET A 1 22.23 8.98 13.14
CA MET A 1 21.17 9.63 12.36
C MET A 1 19.91 9.67 13.23
N VAL A 2 19.70 10.76 13.95
CA VAL A 2 18.51 10.93 14.82
C VAL A 2 17.43 11.57 13.96
N GLN A 3 16.36 10.82 13.69
CA GLN A 3 15.26 11.31 12.86
C GLN A 3 14.46 12.39 13.57
N SER A 4 14.06 13.38 12.78
CA SER A 4 13.31 14.59 13.08
C SER A 4 12.02 14.35 13.89
N GLN A 5 11.73 15.26 14.84
CA GLN A 5 10.42 15.35 15.49
C GLN A 5 9.32 15.53 14.43
N CYS A 6 8.57 14.47 14.16
CA CYS A 6 7.30 14.55 13.46
C CYS A 6 6.26 14.92 14.53
N ASN A 7 5.59 16.06 14.39
CA ASN A 7 4.53 16.52 15.29
C ASN A 7 3.29 15.63 15.09
N MET A 8 3.38 14.36 15.50
CA MET A 8 2.28 13.41 15.41
C MET A 8 1.20 13.82 16.39
N LYS A 9 -0.04 13.90 15.92
CA LYS A 9 -1.16 14.17 16.79
C LYS A 9 -1.29 12.99 17.74
N ARG A 10 -1.62 13.27 19.00
CA ARG A 10 -1.88 12.24 20.03
C ARG A 10 -2.68 11.02 19.53
N PRO A 11 -3.78 11.14 18.75
CA PRO A 11 -4.48 9.98 18.20
C PRO A 11 -3.61 9.11 17.28
N GLU A 12 -2.82 9.71 16.39
CA GLU A 12 -1.94 8.99 15.46
C GLU A 12 -0.82 8.26 16.21
N PHE A 13 -0.32 8.89 17.28
CA PHE A 13 0.64 8.26 18.18
C PHE A 13 0.03 7.05 18.92
N LEU A 14 -1.17 7.20 19.48
CA LEU A 14 -1.82 6.09 20.19
C LEU A 14 -2.18 4.93 19.26
N GLU A 15 -2.59 5.23 18.03
CA GLU A 15 -2.86 4.21 17.00
C GLU A 15 -1.58 3.45 16.64
N SER A 16 -0.49 4.17 16.33
CA SER A 16 0.79 3.54 15.98
C SER A 16 1.40 2.75 17.15
N LEU A 17 1.29 3.26 18.38
CA LEU A 17 1.71 2.56 19.59
C LEU A 17 0.90 1.28 19.79
N GLY A 18 -0.43 1.36 19.69
CA GLY A 18 -1.31 0.20 19.81
C GLY A 18 -0.97 -0.89 18.78
N LEU A 19 -0.79 -0.51 17.52
CA LEU A 19 -0.39 -1.46 16.47
C LEU A 19 0.98 -2.10 16.76
N THR A 20 1.95 -1.31 17.21
CA THR A 20 3.30 -1.81 17.55
C THR A 20 3.24 -2.82 18.70
N MET A 21 2.44 -2.57 19.72
CA MET A 21 2.26 -3.49 20.84
C MET A 21 1.53 -4.78 20.43
N LEU A 22 0.60 -4.71 19.48
CA LEU A 22 -0.13 -5.88 18.99
C LEU A 22 0.65 -6.72 17.98
N GLN A 23 1.60 -6.13 17.23
CA GLN A 23 2.26 -6.76 16.08
C GLN A 23 2.80 -8.17 16.38
N GLY A 24 3.58 -8.32 17.45
CA GLY A 24 4.16 -9.62 17.81
C GLY A 24 3.12 -10.69 18.15
N HIS A 25 1.97 -10.29 18.70
CA HIS A 25 0.86 -11.21 18.97
C HIS A 25 0.12 -11.60 17.68
N LEU A 26 -0.10 -10.64 16.78
CA LEU A 26 -0.73 -10.89 15.48
C LEU A 26 0.11 -11.83 14.61
N ASP A 27 1.43 -11.63 14.56
CA ASP A 27 2.35 -12.47 13.80
C ASP A 27 2.31 -13.93 14.30
N ARG A 28 2.34 -14.12 15.62
CA ARG A 28 2.20 -15.45 16.24
C ARG A 28 0.85 -16.09 15.95
N ARG A 29 -0.23 -15.31 15.93
CA ARG A 29 -1.58 -15.82 15.66
C ARG A 29 -1.79 -16.15 14.18
N SER A 30 -1.12 -15.44 13.28
CA SER A 30 -1.19 -15.66 11.83
C SER A 30 -0.64 -17.03 11.41
N SER A 31 0.38 -17.51 12.13
CA SER A 31 1.06 -18.78 11.87
C SER A 31 0.38 -19.98 12.52
N GLN A 32 -0.61 -19.76 13.39
CA GLN A 32 -1.32 -20.84 14.07
C GLN A 32 -2.25 -21.60 13.11
N PRO A 33 -2.18 -22.94 13.07
CA PRO A 33 -3.12 -23.75 12.30
C PRO A 33 -4.54 -23.61 12.87
N GLY A 34 -5.54 -23.55 12.00
CA GLY A 34 -6.95 -23.45 12.39
C GLY A 34 -7.48 -22.03 12.61
N LEU A 35 -6.71 -20.97 12.34
CA LEU A 35 -7.24 -19.61 12.39
C LEU A 35 -8.37 -19.43 11.36
N PRO A 36 -9.58 -18.98 11.76
CA PRO A 36 -10.69 -18.76 10.85
C PRO A 36 -10.32 -17.88 9.66
N LYS A 37 -10.81 -18.25 8.48
CA LYS A 37 -10.50 -17.57 7.20
C LYS A 37 -10.78 -16.07 7.25
N ALA A 38 -11.86 -15.66 7.92
CA ALA A 38 -12.20 -14.24 8.11
C ALA A 38 -11.13 -13.48 8.91
N LEU A 39 -10.62 -14.08 9.99
CA LEU A 39 -9.56 -13.47 10.82
C LEU A 39 -8.22 -13.43 10.07
N LYS A 40 -7.89 -14.46 9.29
CA LYS A 40 -6.72 -14.45 8.40
C LYS A 40 -6.79 -13.30 7.38
N ARG A 41 -7.97 -13.04 6.82
CA ARG A 41 -8.20 -11.93 5.89
C ARG A 41 -8.04 -10.58 6.56
N MET A 42 -8.45 -10.43 7.82
CA MET A 42 -8.31 -9.17 8.56
C MET A 42 -6.85 -8.89 8.96
N LEU A 43 -6.08 -9.91 9.37
CA LEU A 43 -4.65 -9.75 9.64
C LEU A 43 -3.83 -9.40 8.39
N ASN A 44 -4.17 -10.03 7.27
CA ASN A 44 -3.50 -9.82 5.98
C ASN A 44 -4.14 -8.70 5.16
N ALA A 45 -5.17 -8.03 5.68
CA ALA A 45 -5.76 -6.90 4.99
C ALA A 45 -4.67 -5.82 4.97
N PRO A 46 -4.28 -5.31 3.78
CA PRO A 46 -3.45 -4.12 3.74
C PRO A 46 -4.18 -3.06 4.54
N GLY A 47 -3.56 -2.57 5.62
CA GLY A 47 -4.16 -1.59 6.50
C GLY A 47 -4.81 -0.46 5.70
N SER A 48 -5.93 0.03 6.22
CA SER A 48 -6.73 1.15 5.72
C SER A 48 -5.98 2.50 5.65
N SER A 49 -4.70 2.51 5.30
CA SER A 49 -3.85 3.70 5.23
C SER A 49 -2.91 3.74 4.02
N THR A 50 -3.09 2.87 3.02
CA THR A 50 -2.49 3.10 1.70
C THR A 50 -3.54 2.94 0.60
N GLN A 51 -4.44 3.92 0.48
CA GLN A 51 -4.82 4.31 -0.88
C GLN A 51 -3.53 4.76 -1.54
N GLY A 52 -2.84 3.83 -2.22
CA GLY A 52 -1.69 4.18 -3.03
C GLY A 52 -2.13 5.33 -3.92
N MET A 53 -1.48 6.49 -3.76
CA MET A 53 -1.80 7.73 -4.48
C MET A 53 -2.05 7.37 -5.93
N SER A 54 -3.33 7.31 -6.31
CA SER A 54 -3.68 7.13 -7.70
C SER A 54 -3.12 8.35 -8.42
N PRO A 55 -2.44 8.18 -9.55
CA PRO A 55 -1.86 9.28 -10.28
C PRO A 55 -2.99 10.27 -10.61
N THR A 56 -2.93 11.47 -10.05
CA THR A 56 -3.95 12.52 -10.28
C THR A 56 -3.89 13.05 -11.72
N LYS A 57 -2.77 12.81 -12.42
CA LYS A 57 -2.52 13.27 -13.79
C LYS A 57 -2.15 12.09 -14.69
N LYS A 58 -2.70 12.08 -15.91
CA LYS A 58 -2.33 11.10 -16.95
C LYS A 58 -0.88 11.30 -17.37
N GLN A 59 -0.08 10.25 -17.32
CA GLN A 59 1.31 10.25 -17.79
C GLN A 59 1.43 9.52 -19.13
N ARG A 60 2.45 9.86 -19.93
CA ARG A 60 2.70 9.18 -21.21
C ARG A 60 3.12 7.73 -20.95
N CYS A 61 2.53 6.81 -21.69
CA CYS A 61 2.88 5.40 -21.67
C CYS A 61 4.34 5.20 -22.13
N ILE A 62 5.16 4.51 -21.33
CA ILE A 62 6.59 4.30 -21.62
C ILE A 62 6.80 3.21 -22.68
N VAL A 63 5.91 2.23 -22.73
CA VAL A 63 5.99 1.08 -23.65
C VAL A 63 5.32 1.35 -25.00
N CYS A 64 4.54 2.42 -25.10
CA CYS A 64 3.80 2.75 -26.31
C CYS A 64 4.68 3.56 -27.28
N PRO A 65 4.53 3.37 -28.61
CA PRO A 65 5.27 4.17 -29.58
C PRO A 65 4.93 5.66 -29.40
N ARG A 66 5.97 6.52 -29.44
CA ARG A 66 5.83 7.97 -29.22
C ARG A 66 4.85 8.64 -30.19
N SER A 67 4.72 8.12 -31.41
CA SER A 67 3.81 8.61 -32.44
C SER A 67 2.34 8.57 -32.03
N LYS A 68 1.95 7.67 -31.11
CA LYS A 68 0.56 7.54 -30.66
C LYS A 68 0.19 8.44 -29.48
N ASP A 69 1.16 9.13 -28.87
CA ASP A 69 1.01 9.99 -27.66
C ASP A 69 0.05 9.45 -26.58
N ILE A 70 0.10 8.14 -26.31
CA ILE A 70 -0.86 7.50 -25.41
C ILE A 70 -0.59 7.94 -23.97
N LYS A 71 -1.59 8.56 -23.33
CA LYS A 71 -1.56 8.96 -21.92
C LYS A 71 -2.43 8.04 -21.06
N THR A 72 -1.90 7.57 -19.94
CA THR A 72 -2.51 6.56 -19.07
C THR A 72 -2.46 6.96 -17.59
N LEU A 73 -3.45 6.50 -16.82
CA LEU A 73 -3.44 6.48 -15.35
C LEU A 73 -2.96 5.13 -14.81
N SER A 74 -2.84 4.12 -15.68
CA SER A 74 -2.46 2.77 -15.28
C SER A 74 -0.95 2.64 -15.17
N HIS A 75 -0.52 1.87 -14.19
CA HIS A 75 0.88 1.59 -13.92
C HIS A 75 1.09 0.08 -13.84
N CYS A 76 2.28 -0.37 -14.22
CA CYS A 76 2.66 -1.77 -14.02
C CYS A 76 2.74 -2.07 -12.51
N ASN A 77 2.07 -3.13 -12.06
CA ASN A 77 2.09 -3.53 -10.65
C ASN A 77 3.50 -3.90 -10.15
N PHE A 78 4.37 -4.36 -11.05
CA PHE A 78 5.74 -4.76 -10.71
C PHE A 78 6.71 -3.57 -10.75
N CYS A 79 6.81 -2.86 -11.88
CA CYS A 79 7.82 -1.81 -12.07
C CYS A 79 7.31 -0.38 -11.83
N LYS A 80 6.01 -0.21 -11.50
CA LYS A 80 5.36 1.08 -11.21
C LYS A 80 5.52 2.16 -12.29
N LYS A 81 5.82 1.76 -13.53
CA LYS A 81 5.94 2.65 -14.70
C LYS A 81 4.57 2.82 -15.37
N PRO A 82 4.24 4.00 -15.94
CA PRO A 82 2.99 4.22 -16.66
C PRO A 82 2.93 3.37 -17.94
N CYS A 83 1.89 2.53 -18.04
CA CYS A 83 1.64 1.67 -19.19
C CYS A 83 0.14 1.65 -19.55
N ALA A 84 -0.18 1.50 -20.83
CA ALA A 84 -1.55 1.31 -21.27
C ALA A 84 -2.00 -0.12 -20.96
N LYS A 85 -3.29 -0.31 -20.66
CA LYS A 85 -3.90 -1.65 -20.65
C LYS A 85 -4.21 -1.98 -22.12
N ASN A 86 -3.54 -2.96 -22.69
CA ASN A 86 -3.90 -3.46 -24.02
C ASN A 86 -5.27 -4.14 -23.87
N THR A 87 -6.30 -3.60 -24.52
CA THR A 87 -7.56 -4.31 -24.79
C THR A 87 -7.54 -4.68 -26.26
#